data_AF-A0A3B3RQ68-F1
#
_entry.id   AF-A0A3B3RQ68-F1
#
_cell.length_a   1.000
_cell.length_b   1.000
_cell.length_c   1.000
_cell.angle_alpha   90.00
_cell.angle_beta   90.00
_cell.angle_gamma   90.00
#
_symmetry.space_group_name_H-M   'P 1'
#
loop_
_entity.id
_entity.type
_entity.pdbx_description
1 polymer ?
#
loop_
_entity_poly.entity_id
_entity_poly.type
_entity_poly.pdbx_seq_one_letter_code
_entity_poly.pdbx_strand_id
1 'polypeptide(L)'
;MLLTTLRRGKALQLTLAIVKPDAVAHPLILEALHQKILENNFIVIRSRELVWKRQESERFYAEHAGRFFYQRLVEYMSSGPMQAYILARDDAISRWRELMGPTKVFRARYTSPSSMRALYGLTDTRNTTHGSDSVESAHREIAFFFPEFNVREWMERSEPFFRTGHVEYDQQRRIHTVLGTA
;
A
#
# COMPACT_ATOMS: atom_id res chain seq x y z
N MET A 1 29.21 -11.42 0.23
CA MET A 1 28.87 -10.65 -0.98
C MET A 1 27.98 -11.54 -1.85
N LEU A 2 26.66 -11.47 -1.67
CA LEU A 2 25.73 -12.37 -2.37
C LEU A 2 25.46 -11.78 -3.77
N LEU A 3 26.09 -12.35 -4.79
CA LEU A 3 25.83 -12.00 -6.19
C LEU A 3 24.44 -12.52 -6.58
N THR A 4 23.43 -11.66 -6.52
CA THR A 4 22.08 -11.98 -7.01
C THR A 4 22.02 -11.86 -8.54
N THR A 5 21.70 -12.99 -9.14
CA THR A 5 21.48 -13.28 -10.56
C THR A 5 20.53 -12.27 -11.21
N LEU A 6 20.86 -11.81 -12.43
CA LEU A 6 20.02 -10.96 -13.28
C LEU A 6 18.62 -11.58 -13.47
N ARG A 7 17.61 -11.06 -12.77
CA ARG A 7 16.20 -11.41 -13.01
C ARG A 7 15.78 -10.85 -14.37
N ARG A 8 15.67 -11.69 -15.40
CA ARG A 8 14.76 -11.41 -16.53
C ARG A 8 13.32 -11.65 -16.04
N GLY A 9 12.84 -10.76 -15.18
CA GLY A 9 11.53 -10.87 -14.52
C GLY A 9 10.39 -10.38 -15.40
N LYS A 10 9.18 -10.85 -15.10
CA LYS A 10 7.90 -10.27 -15.54
C LYS A 10 7.86 -8.78 -15.19
N ALA A 11 7.18 -7.96 -16.00
CA ALA A 11 6.97 -6.55 -15.67
C ALA A 11 6.35 -6.39 -14.28
N LEU A 12 6.82 -5.40 -13.52
CA LEU A 12 6.29 -5.07 -12.21
C LEU A 12 4.86 -4.55 -12.35
N GLN A 13 4.03 -4.93 -11.37
CA GLN A 13 2.71 -4.42 -11.12
C GLN A 13 2.79 -3.41 -9.98
N LEU A 14 2.02 -2.31 -10.09
CA LEU A 14 1.84 -1.36 -9.00
C LEU A 14 0.54 -1.63 -8.24
N THR A 15 0.56 -1.38 -6.93
CA THR A 15 -0.64 -1.30 -6.09
C THR A 15 -0.57 -0.07 -5.21
N LEU A 16 -1.71 0.54 -4.89
CA LEU A 16 -1.79 1.40 -3.72
C LEU A 16 -1.82 0.51 -2.47
N ALA A 17 -1.07 0.91 -1.45
CA ALA A 17 -1.18 0.37 -0.10
C ALA A 17 -1.39 1.53 0.88
N ILE A 18 -2.34 1.38 1.79
CA ILE A 18 -2.61 2.35 2.85
C ILE A 18 -2.55 1.64 4.19
N VAL A 19 -1.82 2.23 5.13
CA VAL A 19 -1.92 1.95 6.57
C VAL A 19 -2.82 3.03 7.17
N LYS A 20 -3.93 2.60 7.75
CA LYS A 20 -5.04 3.45 8.18
C LYS A 20 -4.80 4.06 9.58
N PRO A 21 -5.62 5.05 10.00
CA PRO A 21 -5.36 5.79 11.24
C PRO A 21 -5.25 4.97 12.53
N ASP A 22 -5.98 3.85 12.63
CA ASP A 22 -5.87 2.94 13.78
C ASP A 22 -4.47 2.34 13.93
N ALA A 23 -3.80 1.98 12.83
CA ALA A 23 -2.44 1.46 12.88
C ALA A 23 -1.39 2.56 13.01
N VAL A 24 -1.57 3.70 12.32
CA VAL A 24 -0.61 4.82 12.39
C VAL A 24 -0.55 5.42 13.80
N ALA A 25 -1.67 5.42 14.54
CA ALA A 25 -1.71 5.84 15.94
C ALA A 25 -0.84 4.97 16.88
N HIS A 26 -0.34 3.82 16.41
CA HIS A 26 0.50 2.91 17.18
C HIS A 26 1.86 2.69 16.48
N PRO A 27 2.93 3.42 16.88
CA PRO A 27 4.22 3.39 16.18
C PRO A 27 4.82 2.00 15.96
N LEU A 28 4.68 1.10 16.94
CA LEU A 28 5.16 -0.28 16.83
C LEU A 28 4.38 -1.10 15.79
N ILE A 29 3.07 -0.86 15.65
CA ILE A 29 2.24 -1.51 14.62
C ILE A 29 2.62 -0.94 13.25
N LEU A 30 2.74 0.37 13.12
CA LEU A 30 3.18 1.01 11.87
C LEU A 30 4.52 0.45 11.40
N GLU A 31 5.50 0.33 12.30
CA GLU A 31 6.81 -0.22 11.94
C GLU A 31 6.73 -1.71 11.60
N ALA A 32 5.96 -2.51 12.35
CA ALA A 32 5.76 -3.92 12.01
C ALA A 32 5.09 -4.13 10.64
N LEU A 33 4.12 -3.29 10.27
CA LEU A 33 3.49 -3.31 8.94
C LEU A 33 4.48 -2.92 7.85
N HIS A 34 5.33 -1.93 8.13
CA HIS A 34 6.37 -1.52 7.20
C HIS A 34 7.43 -2.60 6.99
N GLN A 35 7.88 -3.26 8.06
CA GLN A 35 8.80 -4.40 7.94
C GLN A 35 8.18 -5.53 7.13
N LYS A 36 6.88 -5.83 7.30
CA LYS A 36 6.18 -6.79 6.44
C LYS A 36 6.23 -6.42 4.95
N ILE A 37 6.20 -5.13 4.59
CA ILE A 37 6.35 -4.71 3.19
C ILE A 37 7.75 -5.10 2.67
N LEU A 38 8.80 -4.77 3.44
CA LEU A 38 10.19 -5.05 3.05
C LEU A 38 10.50 -6.54 3.00
N GLU A 39 10.11 -7.30 4.03
CA GLU A 39 10.30 -8.76 4.11
C GLU A 39 9.61 -9.53 2.97
N ASN A 40 8.55 -8.95 2.38
CA ASN A 40 7.82 -9.53 1.26
C ASN A 40 8.32 -9.07 -0.12
N ASN A 41 9.48 -8.41 -0.16
CA ASN A 41 10.17 -7.95 -1.36
C ASN A 41 9.33 -6.98 -2.20
N PHE A 42 8.51 -6.15 -1.55
CA PHE A 42 7.90 -5.02 -2.24
C PHE A 42 8.93 -3.91 -2.42
N ILE A 43 8.98 -3.37 -3.63
CA ILE A 43 9.72 -2.17 -3.93
C ILE A 43 8.82 -0.97 -3.63
N VAL A 44 9.19 -0.19 -2.62
CA VAL A 44 8.48 1.04 -2.24
C VAL A 44 8.87 2.18 -3.19
N ILE A 45 7.98 2.56 -4.11
CA ILE A 45 8.27 3.58 -5.14
C ILE A 45 8.03 5.00 -4.61
N ARG A 46 6.95 5.17 -3.84
CA ARG A 46 6.60 6.40 -3.15
C ARG A 46 6.00 6.07 -1.80
N SER A 47 6.21 6.95 -0.85
CA SER A 47 5.57 6.92 0.46
C SER A 47 5.14 8.34 0.83
N ARG A 48 4.03 8.49 1.55
CA ARG A 48 3.63 9.77 2.17
C ARG A 48 2.71 9.56 3.35
N GLU A 49 2.91 10.39 4.37
CA GLU A 49 1.93 10.58 5.44
C GLU A 49 0.89 11.61 4.99
N LEU A 50 -0.37 11.36 5.32
CA LEU A 50 -1.50 12.21 4.95
C LEU A 50 -2.46 12.32 6.13
N VAL A 51 -3.03 13.50 6.33
CA VAL A 51 -4.17 13.72 7.22
C VAL A 51 -5.31 14.24 6.35
N TRP A 52 -6.32 13.42 6.12
CA TRP A 52 -7.48 13.81 5.32
C TRP A 52 -8.49 14.58 6.16
N LYS A 53 -9.02 15.68 5.61
CA LYS A 53 -10.30 16.18 6.10
C LYS A 53 -11.42 15.30 5.57
N ARG A 54 -12.60 15.48 6.15
CA ARG A 54 -13.80 14.73 5.80
C ARG A 54 -14.12 14.75 4.30
N GLN A 55 -13.94 15.89 3.64
CA GLN A 55 -14.26 16.07 2.22
C GLN A 55 -13.38 15.19 1.31
N GLU A 56 -12.09 15.03 1.64
CA GLU A 56 -11.18 14.10 0.96
C GLU A 56 -11.67 12.66 1.07
N SER A 57 -12.04 12.23 2.29
CA SER A 57 -12.61 10.91 2.53
C SER A 57 -13.92 10.68 1.76
N GLU A 58 -14.82 11.66 1.73
CA GLU A 58 -16.09 11.58 0.98
C GLU A 58 -15.85 11.45 -0.53
N ARG A 59 -14.91 12.22 -1.08
CA ARG A 59 -14.55 12.11 -2.51
C ARG A 59 -13.98 10.75 -2.84
N PHE A 60 -13.11 10.21 -2.00
CA PHE A 60 -12.49 8.91 -2.24
C PHE A 60 -13.51 7.76 -2.16
N TYR A 61 -14.39 7.77 -1.14
CA TYR A 61 -15.38 6.73 -0.93
C TYR A 61 -16.74 7.02 -1.58
N ALA A 62 -16.81 7.90 -2.56
CA ALA A 62 -18.06 8.33 -3.19
C ALA A 62 -18.88 7.15 -3.74
N GLU A 63 -18.23 6.09 -4.23
CA GLU A 63 -18.87 4.84 -4.69
C GLU A 63 -19.61 4.06 -3.59
N HIS A 64 -19.37 4.40 -2.32
CA HIS A 64 -20.05 3.82 -1.16
C HIS A 64 -21.12 4.74 -0.59
N ALA A 65 -21.36 5.91 -1.19
CA ALA A 65 -22.41 6.82 -0.75
C ALA A 65 -23.77 6.10 -0.66
N GLY A 66 -24.50 6.36 0.43
CA GLY A 66 -25.79 5.70 0.72
C GLY A 66 -25.69 4.31 1.36
N ARG A 67 -24.50 3.69 1.44
CA ARG A 67 -24.33 2.44 2.19
C ARG A 67 -24.32 2.72 3.70
N PHE A 68 -24.88 1.80 4.49
CA PHE A 68 -25.03 1.98 5.96
C PHE A 68 -23.72 2.27 6.70
N PHE A 69 -22.57 1.84 6.16
CA PHE A 69 -21.25 2.03 6.76
C PHE A 69 -20.51 3.28 6.25
N TYR A 70 -21.05 4.00 5.26
CA TYR A 70 -20.36 5.10 4.58
C TYR A 70 -19.92 6.21 5.53
N GLN A 71 -20.83 6.69 6.38
CA GLN A 71 -20.53 7.77 7.33
C GLN A 71 -19.42 7.39 8.30
N ARG A 72 -19.50 6.19 8.87
CA ARG A 72 -18.46 5.66 9.76
C ARG A 72 -17.11 5.52 9.04
N LEU A 73 -17.11 5.10 7.77
CA LEU A 73 -15.88 4.96 6.98
C LEU A 73 -15.23 6.33 6.70
N VAL A 74 -16.04 7.31 6.31
CA VAL A 74 -15.60 8.69 6.07
C VAL A 74 -15.00 9.29 7.33
N GLU A 75 -15.73 9.25 8.45
CA GLU A 75 -15.29 9.81 9.73
C GLU A 75 -13.99 9.18 10.20
N TYR A 76 -13.91 7.85 10.13
CA TYR A 76 -12.71 7.10 10.51
C TYR A 76 -11.49 7.46 9.65
N MET A 77 -11.65 7.53 8.34
CA MET A 77 -10.51 7.84 7.46
C MET A 77 -10.06 9.30 7.61
N SER A 78 -10.91 10.18 8.14
CA SER A 78 -10.55 11.55 8.53
C SER A 78 -10.16 11.72 10.00
N SER A 79 -10.07 10.64 10.79
CA SER A 79 -9.89 10.75 12.24
C SER A 79 -8.43 10.93 12.69
N GLY A 80 -7.47 10.91 11.76
CA GLY A 80 -6.05 10.97 12.07
C GLY A 80 -5.15 10.73 10.86
N PRO A 81 -3.83 10.67 11.08
CA PRO A 81 -2.86 10.43 10.02
C PRO A 81 -3.00 9.02 9.45
N MET A 82 -2.71 8.87 8.16
CA MET A 82 -2.56 7.61 7.46
C MET A 82 -1.27 7.62 6.66
N GLN A 83 -0.75 6.43 6.36
CA GLN A 83 0.45 6.29 5.55
C GLN A 83 0.10 5.59 4.24
N ALA A 84 0.36 6.27 3.13
CA ALA A 84 0.15 5.74 1.79
C ALA A 84 1.48 5.35 1.14
N TYR A 85 1.43 4.31 0.31
CA TYR A 85 2.56 3.80 -0.45
C TYR A 85 2.14 3.44 -1.88
N ILE A 86 3.02 3.69 -2.83
CA ILE A 86 3.03 3.01 -4.12
C ILE A 86 4.01 1.86 -4.00
N LEU A 87 3.50 0.62 -4.08
CA LEU A 87 4.32 -0.59 -3.99
C LEU A 87 4.41 -1.26 -5.36
N ALA A 88 5.60 -1.74 -5.71
CA ALA A 88 5.86 -2.48 -6.94
C ALA A 88 6.35 -3.91 -6.65
N ARG A 89 5.82 -4.87 -7.41
CA ARG A 89 6.17 -6.30 -7.41
C ARG A 89 5.55 -6.96 -8.64
N ASP A 90 6.01 -8.11 -9.10
CA ASP A 90 5.47 -8.82 -10.28
C ASP A 90 3.99 -9.26 -10.18
N ASP A 91 3.44 -9.28 -8.96
CA ASP A 91 2.06 -9.58 -8.60
C ASP A 91 1.59 -8.75 -7.38
N ALA A 92 2.03 -7.48 -7.33
CA ALA A 92 1.89 -6.59 -6.16
C ALA A 92 0.48 -6.54 -5.57
N ILE A 93 -0.55 -6.52 -6.43
CA ILE A 93 -1.95 -6.42 -6.00
C ILE A 93 -2.35 -7.69 -5.24
N SER A 94 -2.18 -8.86 -5.86
CA SER A 94 -2.57 -10.13 -5.22
C SER A 94 -1.78 -10.37 -3.94
N ARG A 95 -0.46 -10.09 -3.95
CA ARG A 95 0.37 -10.29 -2.76
C ARG A 95 -0.03 -9.36 -1.63
N TRP A 96 -0.26 -8.08 -1.92
CA TRP A 96 -0.63 -7.12 -0.88
C TRP A 96 -1.97 -7.51 -0.25
N ARG A 97 -2.95 -7.92 -1.08
CA ARG A 97 -4.24 -8.42 -0.59
C ARG A 97 -4.12 -9.68 0.27
N GLU A 98 -3.25 -10.61 -0.11
CA GLU A 98 -2.96 -11.79 0.70
C GLU A 98 -2.40 -11.41 2.08
N LEU A 99 -1.40 -10.52 2.13
CA LEU A 99 -0.81 -10.04 3.39
C LEU A 99 -1.83 -9.29 4.26
N MET A 100 -2.73 -8.52 3.65
CA MET A 100 -3.83 -7.87 4.38
C MET A 100 -4.76 -8.93 4.97
N GLY A 101 -5.11 -9.95 4.18
CA GLY A 101 -6.11 -10.96 4.50
C GLY A 101 -7.55 -10.46 4.30
N PRO A 102 -8.55 -11.28 4.65
CA PRO A 102 -9.97 -10.96 4.48
C PRO A 102 -10.39 -9.63 5.12
N THR A 103 -11.32 -8.90 4.49
CA THR A 103 -11.82 -7.60 5.00
C THR A 103 -12.41 -7.68 6.39
N LYS A 104 -13.16 -8.77 6.69
CA LYS A 104 -13.76 -8.99 8.00
C LYS A 104 -12.73 -9.57 8.95
N VAL A 105 -12.46 -8.88 10.05
CA VAL A 105 -11.36 -9.21 10.98
C VAL A 105 -11.54 -10.60 11.58
N PHE A 106 -12.76 -10.98 11.97
CA PHE A 106 -13.01 -12.32 12.52
C PHE A 106 -12.67 -13.41 11.51
N ARG A 107 -13.00 -13.20 10.22
CA ARG A 107 -12.69 -14.14 9.14
C ARG A 107 -11.19 -14.20 8.92
N ALA A 108 -10.50 -13.05 8.93
CA ALA A 108 -9.06 -13.01 8.82
C ALA A 108 -8.38 -13.80 9.95
N ARG A 109 -8.81 -13.63 11.20
CA ARG A 109 -8.30 -14.41 12.35
C ARG A 109 -8.50 -15.92 12.18
N TYR A 110 -9.60 -16.33 11.58
CA TYR A 110 -9.90 -17.75 11.36
C TYR A 110 -9.17 -18.35 10.16
N THR A 111 -9.16 -17.68 9.01
CA THR A 111 -8.65 -18.26 7.75
C THR A 111 -7.21 -17.86 7.43
N SER A 112 -6.70 -16.78 8.04
CA SER A 112 -5.41 -16.18 7.71
C SER A 112 -4.79 -15.52 8.95
N PRO A 113 -4.54 -16.26 10.05
CA PRO A 113 -4.20 -15.70 11.37
C PRO A 113 -2.92 -14.85 11.39
N SER A 114 -2.01 -15.04 10.43
CA SER A 114 -0.78 -14.26 10.28
C SER A 114 -0.94 -12.98 9.45
N SER A 115 -2.13 -12.72 8.90
CA SER A 115 -2.41 -11.55 8.08
C SER A 115 -2.48 -10.27 8.93
N MET A 116 -2.23 -9.12 8.30
CA MET A 116 -2.22 -7.83 9.00
C MET A 116 -3.57 -7.51 9.65
N ARG A 117 -4.68 -7.84 8.97
CA ARG A 117 -6.04 -7.66 9.51
C ARG A 117 -6.34 -8.60 10.67
N ALA A 118 -5.79 -9.82 10.65
CA ALA A 118 -5.96 -10.75 11.76
C ALA A 118 -5.24 -10.26 13.03
N LEU A 119 -3.98 -9.81 12.85
CA LEU A 119 -3.09 -9.39 13.92
C LEU A 119 -3.48 -8.04 14.54
N TYR A 120 -3.85 -7.06 13.71
CA TYR A 120 -4.01 -5.66 14.15
C TYR A 120 -5.39 -5.07 13.91
N GLY A 121 -6.26 -5.78 13.17
CA GLY A 121 -7.61 -5.30 12.89
C GLY A 121 -8.48 -5.26 14.14
N LEU A 122 -9.25 -4.18 14.30
CA LEU A 122 -10.17 -3.98 15.41
C LEU A 122 -11.61 -4.33 15.03
N THR A 123 -12.05 -3.87 13.86
CA THR A 123 -13.41 -4.06 13.34
C THR A 123 -13.41 -4.15 11.81
N ASP A 124 -14.55 -4.44 11.19
CA ASP A 124 -14.66 -4.49 9.72
C ASP A 124 -14.29 -3.16 9.04
N THR A 125 -14.58 -2.02 9.68
CA THR A 125 -14.19 -0.68 9.17
C THR A 125 -12.76 -0.33 9.56
N ARG A 126 -12.39 -0.56 10.83
CA ARG A 126 -11.04 -0.35 11.38
C ARG A 126 -10.22 -1.63 11.28
N ASN A 127 -9.89 -1.99 10.05
CA ASN A 127 -9.15 -3.19 9.71
C ASN A 127 -7.72 -2.87 9.26
N THR A 128 -7.11 -1.79 9.76
CA THR A 128 -5.67 -1.51 9.64
C THR A 128 -5.17 -1.10 8.25
N THR A 129 -5.59 -1.75 7.17
CA THR A 129 -4.99 -1.60 5.84
C THR A 129 -6.01 -1.57 4.70
N HIS A 130 -5.67 -0.82 3.65
CA HIS A 130 -6.35 -0.82 2.35
C HIS A 130 -5.35 -1.15 1.23
N GLY A 131 -5.88 -1.69 0.15
CA GLY A 131 -5.13 -1.91 -1.07
C GLY A 131 -6.04 -2.18 -2.24
N SER A 132 -5.55 -1.81 -3.41
CA SER A 132 -6.24 -1.95 -4.68
C SER A 132 -6.64 -3.40 -4.96
N ASP A 133 -7.66 -3.62 -5.79
CA ASP A 133 -8.19 -4.95 -6.12
C ASP A 133 -7.93 -5.39 -7.56
N SER A 134 -7.53 -4.45 -8.40
CA SER A 134 -7.34 -4.59 -9.84
C SER A 134 -6.33 -3.54 -10.32
N VAL A 135 -5.78 -3.74 -11.52
CA VAL A 135 -4.84 -2.78 -12.12
C VAL A 135 -5.53 -1.44 -12.33
N GLU A 136 -6.80 -1.47 -12.74
CA GLU A 136 -7.63 -0.29 -12.97
C GLU A 136 -7.89 0.46 -11.66
N SER A 137 -8.22 -0.23 -10.56
CA SER A 137 -8.38 0.43 -9.26
C SER A 137 -7.04 0.97 -8.76
N ALA A 138 -5.94 0.25 -8.94
CA ALA A 138 -4.60 0.71 -8.57
C ALA A 138 -4.25 2.02 -9.27
N HIS A 139 -4.48 2.14 -10.58
CA HIS A 139 -4.19 3.36 -11.32
C HIS A 139 -5.03 4.55 -10.83
N ARG A 140 -6.34 4.36 -10.63
CA ARG A 140 -7.24 5.41 -10.12
C ARG A 140 -6.86 5.84 -8.71
N GLU A 141 -6.64 4.88 -7.83
CA GLU A 141 -6.31 5.11 -6.43
C GLU A 141 -4.92 5.76 -6.28
N ILE A 142 -3.91 5.31 -7.03
CA ILE A 142 -2.58 5.95 -7.06
C ILE A 142 -2.69 7.40 -7.51
N ALA A 143 -3.42 7.68 -8.59
CA ALA A 143 -3.61 9.06 -9.08
C ALA A 143 -4.32 9.95 -8.05
N PHE A 144 -5.22 9.38 -7.23
CA PHE A 144 -5.90 10.12 -6.16
C PHE A 144 -4.93 10.47 -5.01
N PHE A 145 -4.09 9.54 -4.59
CA PHE A 145 -3.18 9.71 -3.44
C PHE A 145 -1.85 10.39 -3.81
N PHE A 146 -1.41 10.24 -5.05
CA PHE A 146 -0.15 10.73 -5.61
C PHE A 146 -0.41 11.41 -6.95
N PRO A 147 -1.09 12.57 -6.98
CA PRO A 147 -1.45 13.26 -8.22
C PRO A 147 -0.23 13.66 -9.06
N GLU A 148 0.94 13.79 -8.43
CA GLU A 148 2.20 14.06 -9.11
C GLU A 148 2.86 12.82 -9.74
N PHE A 149 2.33 11.62 -9.51
CA PHE A 149 2.88 10.36 -10.01
C PHE A 149 2.13 9.85 -11.24
N ASN A 150 2.78 9.88 -12.40
CA ASN A 150 2.24 9.31 -13.62
C ASN A 150 2.61 7.82 -13.74
N VAL A 151 1.63 6.94 -13.54
CA VAL A 151 1.84 5.49 -13.62
C VAL A 151 2.38 5.06 -14.98
N ARG A 152 1.81 5.57 -16.08
CA ARG A 152 2.23 5.17 -17.43
C ARG A 152 3.68 5.58 -17.70
N GLU A 153 4.03 6.82 -17.39
CA GLU A 153 5.39 7.30 -17.56
C GLU A 153 6.38 6.50 -16.71
N TRP A 154 6.02 6.19 -15.45
CA TRP A 154 6.87 5.37 -14.59
C TRP A 154 7.07 3.96 -15.15
N MET A 155 6.00 3.33 -15.66
CA MET A 155 6.06 2.01 -16.30
C MET A 155 6.96 2.01 -17.55
N GLU A 156 6.95 3.09 -18.34
CA GLU A 156 7.74 3.20 -19.56
C GLU A 156 9.21 3.54 -19.28
N ARG A 157 9.48 4.44 -18.32
CA ARG A 157 10.80 5.07 -18.14
C ARG A 157 11.58 4.58 -16.93
N SER A 158 10.90 4.14 -15.87
CA SER A 158 11.54 3.83 -14.59
C SER A 158 11.47 2.34 -14.26
N GLU A 159 10.33 1.70 -14.51
CA GLU A 159 10.10 0.29 -14.20
C GLU A 159 11.22 -0.65 -14.67
N PRO A 160 11.76 -0.54 -15.91
CA PRO A 160 12.79 -1.46 -16.36
C PRO A 160 14.01 -1.46 -15.45
N PHE A 161 14.40 -0.30 -14.93
CA PHE A 161 15.51 -0.15 -14.01
C PHE A 161 15.23 -0.72 -12.63
N PHE A 162 13.99 -0.60 -12.12
CA PHE A 162 13.59 -1.25 -10.87
C PHE A 162 13.49 -2.78 -11.00
N ARG A 163 13.16 -3.28 -12.20
CA ARG A 163 13.03 -4.71 -12.47
C ARG A 163 14.37 -5.40 -12.68
N THR A 164 15.30 -4.77 -13.39
CA THR A 164 16.57 -5.40 -13.79
C THR A 164 17.81 -4.82 -13.09
N GLY A 165 17.69 -3.62 -12.51
CA GLY A 165 18.80 -2.91 -11.85
C GLY A 165 19.00 -3.32 -10.40
N HIS A 166 20.04 -2.76 -9.79
CA HIS A 166 20.27 -2.88 -8.35
C HIS A 166 19.46 -1.82 -7.62
N VAL A 167 18.53 -2.26 -6.79
CA VAL A 167 17.61 -1.40 -6.06
C VAL A 167 17.99 -1.42 -4.59
N GLU A 168 18.21 -0.25 -4.00
CA GLU A 168 18.50 -0.09 -2.59
C GLU A 168 17.37 0.63 -1.86
N TYR A 169 17.19 0.30 -0.59
CA TYR A 169 16.20 0.94 0.25
C TYR A 169 16.83 2.13 1.01
N ASP A 170 16.35 3.34 0.73
CA ASP A 170 16.71 4.56 1.45
C ASP A 170 15.87 4.65 2.73
N GLN A 171 16.52 4.43 3.88
CA GLN A 171 15.85 4.46 5.18
C GLN A 171 15.29 5.84 5.55
N GLN A 172 15.93 6.93 5.12
CA GLN A 172 15.49 8.29 5.44
C GLN A 172 14.24 8.66 4.62
N ARG A 173 14.27 8.37 3.32
CA ARG A 173 13.14 8.67 2.43
C ARG A 173 12.05 7.60 2.47
N ARG A 174 12.33 6.45 3.08
CA ARG A 174 11.46 5.27 3.14
C ARG A 174 10.96 4.83 1.76
N ILE A 175 11.85 4.86 0.77
CA ILE A 175 11.58 4.42 -0.60
C ILE A 175 12.79 3.66 -1.13
N HIS A 176 12.56 2.90 -2.20
CA HIS A 176 13.62 2.27 -2.95
C HIS A 176 14.11 3.20 -4.06
N THR A 177 15.41 3.20 -4.30
CA THR A 177 16.08 3.93 -5.38
C THR A 177 16.90 2.96 -6.23
N VAL A 178 17.08 3.30 -7.51
CA VAL A 178 17.96 2.54 -8.41
C VAL A 178 19.38 3.11 -8.25
N LEU A 179 20.35 2.24 -7.99
CA LEU A 179 21.76 2.65 -8.02
C LEU A 179 22.22 2.87 -9.47
N GLY A 180 22.84 4.03 -9.73
CA GLY A 180 23.59 4.26 -10.98
C GLY A 180 22.93 5.14 -12.04
N THR A 181 21.89 5.91 -11.72
CA THR A 181 21.62 7.13 -12.50
C THR A 181 22.37 8.28 -11.82
N ALA A 182 23.46 8.70 -12.46
CA ALA A 182 24.13 9.96 -12.15
C ALA A 182 23.16 11.15 -12.20
#